data_AF-A0A7C3GPB3-F1
#
_entry.id   AF-A0A7C3GPB3-F1
#
_cell.length_a   1.000
_cell.length_b   1.000
_cell.length_c   1.000
_cell.angle_alpha   90.00
_cell.angle_beta   90.00
_cell.angle_gamma   90.00
#
_symmetry.space_group_name_H-M   'P 1'
#
loop_
_entity.id
_entity.type
_entity.pdbx_description
1 polymer ?
#
loop_
_entity_poly.entity_id
_entity_poly.type
_entity_poly.pdbx_seq_one_letter_code
_entity_poly.pdbx_strand_id
1 'polypeptide(L)'
;MEVNQSERAFLAWPILIGSAKKGETITYKELGDKIGIHHRTVRYVLGLIQDYCMEEKLPPLTILIVNQSGKPGGGFIAWDVDNYDEGFNKVIEYNWDIIENPFSYASNGEQYGQLISALIQKPEEAEDVYTKVKTRGIAQTMFRDALLKTYKNKCAFTKLSFTSGLQAAHIIPWSKSSKAERMDIRNGILLNSFHHSLFDQGMITITNDYKMVFYDPEMQEGSYSEYDKLLTINLHLKEINLPKNKEHWPLAKYINKHHELHEWNEYLPNK
;
A
#
# COMPACT_ATOMS: atom_id res chain seq x y z
N MET A 1 17.47 -17.39 -14.00
CA MET A 1 16.12 -17.01 -13.52
C MET A 1 16.29 -16.06 -12.36
N GLU A 2 15.56 -14.95 -12.38
CA GLU A 2 15.51 -14.00 -11.26
C GLU A 2 14.89 -14.69 -10.04
N VAL A 3 15.45 -14.43 -8.86
CA VAL A 3 15.03 -15.12 -7.63
C VAL A 3 13.71 -14.52 -7.12
N ASN A 4 12.64 -15.30 -7.08
CA ASN A 4 11.36 -14.86 -6.53
C ASN A 4 11.40 -14.94 -4.99
N GLN A 5 11.67 -13.81 -4.33
CA GLN A 5 11.67 -13.75 -2.87
C GLN A 5 10.26 -13.84 -2.28
N SER A 6 9.23 -13.40 -3.01
CA SER A 6 7.82 -13.54 -2.57
C SER A 6 7.40 -15.00 -2.49
N GLU A 7 7.84 -15.85 -3.42
CA GLU A 7 7.61 -17.30 -3.37
C GLU A 7 8.27 -17.93 -2.13
N ARG A 8 9.50 -17.51 -1.81
CA ARG A 8 10.18 -17.96 -0.58
C ARG A 8 9.49 -17.46 0.68
N ALA A 9 8.96 -16.23 0.67
CA ALA A 9 8.17 -15.67 1.77
C ALA A 9 6.84 -16.42 1.94
N PHE A 10 6.21 -16.82 0.83
CA PHE A 10 5.05 -17.70 0.81
C PHE A 10 5.33 -19.03 1.52
N LEU A 11 6.47 -19.66 1.24
CA LEU A 11 6.88 -20.91 1.90
C LEU A 11 7.26 -20.71 3.38
N ALA A 12 7.93 -19.60 3.71
CA ALA A 12 8.39 -19.32 5.07
C ALA A 12 7.25 -18.94 6.03
N TRP A 13 6.24 -18.21 5.56
CA TRP A 13 5.11 -17.74 6.36
C TRP A 13 4.41 -18.83 7.20
N PRO A 14 3.95 -19.97 6.64
CA PRO A 14 3.31 -21.02 7.43
C PRO A 14 4.27 -21.72 8.41
N ILE A 15 5.57 -21.77 8.11
CA ILE A 15 6.58 -22.32 9.04
C ILE A 15 6.69 -21.43 10.27
N LEU A 16 6.77 -20.12 10.08
CA LEU A 16 6.87 -19.16 11.18
C LEU A 16 5.61 -19.13 12.03
N ILE A 17 4.42 -19.17 11.41
CA ILE A 17 3.16 -19.31 12.15
C ILE A 17 3.14 -20.63 12.94
N GLY A 18 3.62 -21.72 12.35
CA GLY A 18 3.73 -23.00 13.05
C GLY A 18 4.64 -22.94 14.27
N SER A 19 5.76 -22.22 14.18
CA SER A 19 6.66 -21.95 15.31
C SER A 19 6.01 -21.04 16.36
N ALA A 20 5.31 -19.97 15.94
CA ALA A 20 4.59 -19.06 16.84
C ALA A 20 3.58 -19.82 17.71
N LYS A 21 2.77 -20.69 17.10
CA LYS A 21 1.74 -21.50 17.79
C LYS A 21 2.31 -22.50 18.79
N LYS A 22 3.55 -22.93 18.59
CA LYS A 22 4.25 -23.83 19.53
C LYS A 22 5.03 -23.08 20.61
N GLY A 23 5.16 -21.75 20.49
CA GLY A 23 6.03 -20.96 21.35
C GLY A 23 7.51 -21.29 21.15
N GLU A 24 7.91 -21.65 19.93
CA GLU A 24 9.27 -22.07 19.60
C GLU A 24 9.99 -21.03 18.74
N THR A 25 11.30 -20.89 18.93
CA THR A 25 12.17 -20.17 18.00
C THR A 25 12.63 -21.09 16.87
N ILE A 26 13.12 -20.49 15.78
CA ILE A 26 13.71 -21.21 14.65
C ILE A 26 15.02 -20.53 14.24
N THR A 27 16.05 -21.29 13.91
CA THR A 27 17.31 -20.72 13.44
C THR A 27 17.24 -20.35 11.95
N TYR A 28 18.10 -19.42 11.53
CA TYR A 28 18.28 -19.10 10.11
C TYR A 28 18.61 -20.33 9.25
N LYS A 29 19.33 -21.31 9.82
CA LYS A 29 19.69 -22.55 9.14
C LYS A 29 18.45 -23.44 8.94
N GLU A 30 17.70 -23.69 10.01
CA GLU A 30 16.50 -24.53 9.95
C GLU A 30 15.44 -23.95 9.01
N LEU A 31 15.20 -22.62 9.05
CA LEU A 31 14.27 -21.99 8.13
C LEU A 31 14.75 -22.12 6.68
N GLY A 32 16.05 -21.88 6.43
CA GLY A 32 16.66 -22.04 5.12
C GLY A 32 16.49 -23.47 4.58
N ASP A 33 16.81 -24.47 5.39
CA ASP A 33 16.69 -25.89 5.03
C ASP A 33 15.22 -26.26 4.72
N LYS A 34 14.25 -25.77 5.51
CA LYS A 34 12.81 -26.03 5.28
C LYS A 34 12.24 -25.40 4.01
N ILE A 35 12.77 -24.27 3.56
CA ILE A 35 12.32 -23.59 2.32
C ILE A 35 13.28 -23.81 1.14
N GLY A 36 14.28 -24.69 1.29
CA GLY A 36 15.19 -25.07 0.22
C GLY A 36 16.20 -23.99 -0.20
N ILE A 37 16.60 -23.11 0.71
CA ILE A 37 17.56 -22.03 0.42
C ILE A 37 18.71 -21.98 1.43
N HIS A 38 19.86 -21.46 0.99
CA HIS A 38 21.00 -21.27 1.88
C HIS A 38 20.71 -20.19 2.95
N HIS A 39 21.07 -20.45 4.21
CA HIS A 39 20.78 -19.57 5.38
C HIS A 39 21.11 -18.08 5.17
N ARG A 40 22.20 -17.75 4.45
CA ARG A 40 22.58 -16.35 4.16
C ARG A 40 21.54 -15.58 3.32
N THR A 41 20.70 -16.30 2.59
CA THR A 41 19.68 -15.71 1.72
C THR A 41 18.35 -15.50 2.44
N VAL A 42 18.15 -16.11 3.61
CA VAL A 42 16.95 -15.99 4.44
C VAL A 42 16.65 -14.53 4.78
N ARG A 43 17.67 -13.68 4.94
CA ARG A 43 17.50 -12.24 5.22
C ARG A 43 16.58 -11.51 4.22
N TYR A 44 16.59 -11.90 2.95
CA TYR A 44 15.75 -11.27 1.92
C TYR A 44 14.28 -11.68 2.06
N VAL A 45 14.04 -12.90 2.53
CA VAL A 45 12.71 -13.44 2.83
C VAL A 45 12.16 -12.77 4.08
N LEU A 46 12.98 -12.66 5.13
CA LEU A 46 12.58 -12.01 6.38
C LEU A 46 12.28 -10.53 6.19
N GLY A 47 12.99 -9.83 5.30
CA GLY A 47 12.68 -8.44 4.96
C GLY A 47 11.22 -8.28 4.52
N LEU A 48 10.76 -9.09 3.56
CA LEU A 48 9.37 -9.04 3.07
C LEU A 48 8.34 -9.31 4.17
N ILE A 49 8.58 -10.32 5.01
CA ILE A 49 7.66 -10.68 6.10
C ILE A 49 7.64 -9.57 7.16
N GLN A 50 8.80 -9.04 7.51
CA GLN A 50 8.94 -7.95 8.47
C GLN A 50 8.23 -6.69 7.99
N ASP A 51 8.47 -6.27 6.74
CA ASP A 51 7.87 -5.08 6.14
C ASP A 51 6.34 -5.22 6.14
N TYR A 52 5.82 -6.38 5.74
CA TYR A 52 4.37 -6.65 5.79
C TYR A 52 3.81 -6.56 7.21
N CYS A 53 4.45 -7.19 8.20
CA CYS A 53 4.00 -7.11 9.59
C CYS A 53 4.01 -5.67 10.12
N MET A 54 5.03 -4.87 9.77
CA MET A 54 5.11 -3.47 10.19
C MET A 54 4.04 -2.60 9.52
N GLU A 55 3.84 -2.76 8.20
CA GLU A 55 2.82 -2.02 7.43
C GLU A 55 1.41 -2.30 7.95
N GLU A 56 1.09 -3.58 8.21
CA GLU A 56 -0.21 -4.03 8.71
C GLU A 56 -0.34 -3.94 10.24
N LYS A 57 0.68 -3.42 10.94
CA LYS A 57 0.73 -3.29 12.41
C LYS A 57 0.49 -4.61 13.15
N LEU A 58 1.00 -5.70 12.60
CA LEU A 58 0.96 -7.04 13.18
C LEU A 58 2.12 -7.22 14.18
N PRO A 59 2.03 -8.20 15.10
CA PRO A 59 3.17 -8.61 15.91
C PRO A 59 4.38 -8.99 15.03
N PRO A 60 5.61 -8.78 15.53
CA PRO A 60 6.83 -8.90 14.75
C PRO A 60 7.19 -10.37 14.50
N LEU A 61 6.48 -11.08 13.60
CA LEU A 61 6.61 -12.53 13.38
C LEU A 61 8.06 -13.01 13.19
N THR A 62 8.91 -12.17 12.58
CA THR A 62 10.31 -12.49 12.35
C THR A 62 11.19 -12.49 13.62
N ILE A 63 10.65 -12.08 14.77
CA ILE A 63 11.32 -12.16 16.08
C ILE A 63 11.63 -13.61 16.48
N LEU A 64 10.87 -14.58 15.94
CA LEU A 64 11.07 -16.01 16.17
C LEU A 64 12.38 -16.53 15.57
N ILE A 65 12.98 -15.78 14.63
CA ILE A 65 14.21 -16.22 13.96
C ILE A 65 15.42 -15.76 14.75
N VAL A 66 16.21 -16.72 15.23
CA VAL A 66 17.37 -16.46 16.10
C VAL A 66 18.68 -16.96 15.51
N ASN A 67 19.77 -16.34 15.91
CA ASN A 67 21.14 -16.81 15.69
C ASN A 67 21.54 -17.84 16.77
N GLN A 68 22.80 -18.28 16.75
CA GLN A 68 23.34 -19.24 17.73
C GLN A 68 23.32 -18.73 19.18
N SER A 69 23.25 -17.40 19.38
CA SER A 69 23.15 -16.75 20.68
C SER A 69 21.71 -16.58 21.16
N GLY A 70 20.73 -17.12 20.42
CA GLY A 70 19.31 -17.03 20.78
C GLY A 70 18.66 -15.66 20.54
N LYS A 71 19.31 -14.77 19.79
CA LYS A 71 18.80 -13.43 19.47
C LYS A 71 18.51 -13.24 17.98
N PRO A 72 17.57 -12.36 17.60
CA PRO A 72 17.39 -11.94 16.22
C PRO A 72 18.68 -11.37 15.61
N GLY A 73 18.87 -11.58 14.29
CA GLY A 73 20.01 -10.99 13.58
C GLY A 73 19.86 -9.49 13.34
N GLY A 74 20.96 -8.80 13.04
CA GLY A 74 20.99 -7.32 12.94
C GLY A 74 20.15 -6.67 11.84
N GLY A 75 19.45 -7.45 10.99
CA GLY A 75 18.47 -6.93 10.03
C GLY A 75 17.05 -6.82 10.59
N PHE A 76 16.83 -7.25 11.83
CA PHE A 76 15.55 -7.14 12.53
C PHE A 76 15.37 -5.73 13.09
N ILE A 77 14.30 -5.06 12.68
CA ILE A 77 13.96 -3.68 13.07
C ILE A 77 12.51 -3.52 13.53
N ALA A 78 11.69 -4.58 13.47
CA ALA A 78 10.26 -4.50 13.82
C ALA A 78 9.98 -4.39 15.32
N TRP A 79 10.98 -4.62 16.18
CA TRP A 79 10.81 -4.57 17.63
C TRP A 79 12.12 -4.22 18.32
N ASP A 80 12.02 -3.67 19.53
CA ASP A 80 13.16 -3.41 20.38
C ASP A 80 13.76 -4.73 20.91
N VAL A 81 15.00 -5.02 20.53
CA VAL A 81 15.71 -6.25 20.90
C VAL A 81 16.02 -6.35 22.39
N ASP A 82 16.02 -5.23 23.11
CA ASP A 82 16.20 -5.22 24.57
C ASP A 82 14.90 -5.65 25.28
N ASN A 83 13.76 -5.50 24.62
CA ASN A 83 12.43 -5.94 25.05
C ASN A 83 11.96 -7.19 24.28
N TYR A 84 12.88 -8.13 24.04
CA TYR A 84 12.63 -9.35 23.25
C TYR A 84 11.43 -10.16 23.75
N ASP A 85 11.33 -10.41 25.05
CA ASP A 85 10.28 -11.26 25.63
C ASP A 85 8.88 -10.67 25.39
N GLU A 86 8.73 -9.34 25.44
CA GLU A 86 7.44 -8.70 25.13
C GLU A 86 7.04 -8.92 23.67
N GLY A 87 7.97 -8.71 22.73
CA GLY A 87 7.70 -8.90 21.31
C GLY A 87 7.43 -10.37 20.98
N PHE A 88 8.17 -11.29 21.60
CA PHE A 88 7.99 -12.72 21.47
C PHE A 88 6.61 -13.15 21.99
N ASN A 89 6.22 -12.70 23.19
CA ASN A 89 4.92 -13.00 23.77
C ASN A 89 3.76 -12.45 22.92
N LYS A 90 3.90 -11.27 22.32
CA LYS A 90 2.90 -10.77 21.37
C LYS A 90 2.74 -11.66 20.15
N VAL A 91 3.81 -12.28 19.67
CA VAL A 91 3.74 -13.20 18.53
C VAL A 91 3.06 -14.51 18.92
N ILE A 92 3.36 -15.10 20.08
CA ILE A 92 2.76 -16.39 20.50
C ILE A 92 1.28 -16.24 20.87
N GLU A 93 0.89 -15.11 21.47
CA GLU A 93 -0.49 -14.84 21.92
C GLU A 93 -1.42 -14.43 20.78
N TYR A 94 -0.86 -14.02 19.63
CA TYR A 94 -1.65 -13.56 18.50
C TYR A 94 -2.36 -14.70 17.77
N ASN A 95 -3.65 -14.50 17.44
CA ASN A 95 -4.42 -15.46 16.67
C ASN A 95 -4.05 -15.39 15.17
N TRP A 96 -2.99 -16.10 14.78
CA TRP A 96 -2.51 -16.12 13.39
C TRP A 96 -3.45 -16.80 12.39
N ASP A 97 -4.46 -17.56 12.85
CA ASP A 97 -5.41 -18.23 11.94
C ASP A 97 -6.35 -17.27 11.20
N ILE A 98 -6.45 -16.02 11.67
CA ILE A 98 -7.28 -14.99 11.01
C ILE A 98 -6.57 -14.36 9.80
N ILE A 99 -5.26 -14.60 9.64
CA ILE A 99 -4.45 -13.98 8.59
C ILE A 99 -4.14 -15.01 7.50
N GLU A 100 -4.69 -14.79 6.32
CA GLU A 100 -4.28 -15.52 5.13
C GLU A 100 -2.82 -15.22 4.75
N ASN A 101 -2.14 -16.16 4.09
CA ASN A 101 -0.77 -15.95 3.65
C ASN A 101 -0.69 -14.76 2.68
N PRO A 102 -0.01 -13.64 3.06
CA PRO A 102 0.03 -12.43 2.24
C PRO A 102 0.76 -12.64 0.93
N PHE A 103 1.66 -13.62 0.87
CA PHE A 103 2.43 -13.94 -0.33
C PHE A 103 1.75 -15.00 -1.20
N SER A 104 0.48 -15.33 -0.96
CA SER A 104 -0.29 -16.34 -1.71
C SER A 104 -0.33 -16.10 -3.23
N TYR A 105 -0.23 -14.85 -3.68
CA TYR A 105 -0.07 -14.52 -5.10
C TYR A 105 1.15 -15.20 -5.74
N ALA A 106 2.23 -15.38 -4.98
CA ALA A 106 3.48 -15.98 -5.48
C ALA A 106 3.49 -17.53 -5.44
N SER A 107 2.40 -18.17 -5.01
CA SER A 107 2.31 -19.64 -4.84
C SER A 107 2.57 -20.43 -6.13
N ASN A 108 2.26 -19.85 -7.30
CA ASN A 108 2.50 -20.44 -8.61
C ASN A 108 3.67 -19.77 -9.37
N GLY A 109 4.61 -19.17 -8.64
CA GLY A 109 5.79 -18.53 -9.21
C GLY A 109 5.57 -17.11 -9.77
N GLU A 110 4.35 -16.56 -9.62
CA GLU A 110 4.08 -15.19 -10.04
C GLU A 110 4.97 -14.19 -9.29
N GLN A 111 5.48 -13.21 -10.03
CA GLN A 111 6.35 -12.20 -9.45
C GLN A 111 5.57 -10.92 -9.12
N TYR A 112 5.89 -10.32 -7.97
CA TYR A 112 5.31 -9.04 -7.55
C TYR A 112 5.38 -7.98 -8.67
N GLY A 113 6.55 -7.83 -9.30
CA GLY A 113 6.75 -6.88 -10.39
C GLY A 113 5.92 -7.14 -11.64
N GLN A 114 5.59 -8.40 -11.93
CA GLN A 114 4.72 -8.78 -13.06
C GLN A 114 3.28 -8.37 -12.78
N LEU A 115 2.79 -8.56 -11.55
CA LEU A 115 1.44 -8.13 -11.14
C LEU A 115 1.30 -6.61 -11.21
N ILE A 116 2.29 -5.86 -10.72
CA ILE A 116 2.32 -4.39 -10.89
C ILE A 116 2.29 -4.00 -12.37
N SER A 117 3.04 -4.71 -13.20
CA SER A 117 3.07 -4.42 -14.65
C SER A 117 1.72 -4.72 -15.31
N ALA A 118 1.03 -5.79 -14.89
CA ALA A 118 -0.31 -6.12 -15.36
C ALA A 118 -1.32 -5.03 -15.01
N LEU A 119 -1.32 -4.52 -13.77
CA LEU A 119 -2.18 -3.41 -13.35
C LEU A 119 -2.00 -2.14 -14.20
N ILE A 120 -0.76 -1.87 -14.62
CA ILE A 120 -0.44 -0.69 -15.42
C ILE A 120 -0.78 -0.91 -16.89
N GLN A 121 -0.46 -2.08 -17.44
CA GLN A 121 -0.64 -2.36 -18.88
C GLN A 121 -2.09 -2.65 -19.25
N LYS A 122 -2.85 -3.24 -18.31
CA LYS A 122 -4.23 -3.70 -18.51
C LYS A 122 -5.10 -3.40 -17.27
N PRO A 123 -5.34 -2.11 -16.96
CA PRO A 123 -6.13 -1.72 -15.78
C PRO A 123 -7.57 -2.25 -15.79
N GLU A 124 -8.12 -2.62 -16.94
CA GLU A 124 -9.41 -3.31 -17.09
C GLU A 124 -9.41 -4.76 -16.57
N GLU A 125 -8.25 -5.42 -16.50
CA GLU A 125 -8.08 -6.77 -15.94
C GLU A 125 -7.70 -6.72 -14.44
N ALA A 126 -7.89 -5.59 -13.76
CA ALA A 126 -7.49 -5.40 -12.36
C ALA A 126 -8.15 -6.38 -11.38
N GLU A 127 -9.35 -6.88 -11.70
CA GLU A 127 -10.01 -7.93 -10.88
C GLU A 127 -9.21 -9.23 -10.88
N ASP A 128 -8.58 -9.62 -12.00
CA ASP A 128 -7.77 -10.84 -12.08
C ASP A 128 -6.56 -10.75 -11.14
N VAL A 129 -5.94 -9.57 -11.04
CA VAL A 129 -4.87 -9.34 -10.07
C VAL A 129 -5.41 -9.38 -8.64
N TYR A 130 -6.56 -8.75 -8.38
CA TYR A 130 -7.18 -8.76 -7.06
C TYR A 130 -7.51 -10.18 -6.57
N THR A 131 -8.02 -11.07 -7.43
CA THR A 131 -8.36 -12.45 -7.03
C THR A 131 -7.15 -13.28 -6.60
N LYS A 132 -5.96 -12.96 -7.11
CA LYS A 132 -4.69 -13.60 -6.76
C LYS A 132 -4.13 -13.09 -5.43
N VAL A 133 -4.49 -11.87 -5.04
CA VAL A 133 -4.01 -11.23 -3.81
C VAL A 133 -5.04 -11.42 -2.70
N LYS A 134 -4.72 -12.30 -1.75
CA LYS A 134 -5.68 -12.69 -0.70
C LYS A 134 -5.71 -11.78 0.53
N THR A 135 -4.77 -10.83 0.65
CA THR A 135 -4.73 -9.90 1.78
C THR A 135 -4.89 -8.46 1.31
N ARG A 136 -5.66 -7.67 2.08
CA ARG A 136 -5.90 -6.25 1.80
C ARG A 136 -4.59 -5.45 1.78
N GLY A 137 -3.69 -5.68 2.74
CA GLY A 137 -2.41 -4.96 2.82
C GLY A 137 -1.61 -5.05 1.54
N ILE A 138 -1.37 -6.28 1.03
CA ILE A 138 -0.62 -6.49 -0.21
C ILE A 138 -1.30 -5.83 -1.41
N ALA A 139 -2.63 -5.91 -1.50
CA ALA A 139 -3.38 -5.27 -2.57
C ALA A 139 -3.21 -3.74 -2.54
N GLN A 140 -3.26 -3.12 -1.35
CA GLN A 140 -3.03 -1.69 -1.19
C GLN A 140 -1.58 -1.29 -1.50
N THR A 141 -0.58 -2.06 -1.06
CA THR A 141 0.83 -1.83 -1.39
C THR A 141 1.06 -1.95 -2.90
N MET A 142 0.47 -2.95 -3.56
CA MET A 142 0.56 -3.11 -5.01
C MET A 142 -0.09 -1.95 -5.78
N PHE A 143 -1.31 -1.55 -5.38
CA PHE A 143 -1.99 -0.41 -5.96
C PHE A 143 -1.16 0.88 -5.83
N ARG A 144 -0.56 1.08 -4.66
CA ARG A 144 0.35 2.19 -4.40
C ARG A 144 1.57 2.18 -5.30
N ASP A 145 2.25 1.04 -5.42
CA ASP A 145 3.44 0.91 -6.27
C ASP A 145 3.12 1.12 -7.75
N ALA A 146 1.95 0.68 -8.20
CA ALA A 146 1.47 0.93 -9.54
C ALA A 146 1.23 2.43 -9.79
N LEU A 147 0.65 3.16 -8.84
CA LEU A 147 0.46 4.60 -8.93
C LEU A 147 1.79 5.38 -8.85
N LEU A 148 2.72 5.00 -7.97
CA LEU A 148 4.07 5.58 -7.91
C LEU A 148 4.75 5.51 -9.28
N LYS A 149 4.72 4.34 -9.94
CA LYS A 149 5.26 4.17 -11.30
C LYS A 149 4.51 5.01 -12.33
N THR A 150 3.17 4.99 -12.29
CA THR A 150 2.30 5.66 -13.25
C THR A 150 2.46 7.18 -13.22
N TYR A 151 2.60 7.76 -12.03
CA TYR A 151 2.81 9.20 -11.80
C TYR A 151 4.29 9.61 -11.77
N LYS A 152 5.23 8.67 -12.01
CA LYS A 152 6.68 8.89 -11.96
C LYS A 152 7.14 9.51 -10.63
N ASN A 153 6.64 8.97 -9.52
CA ASN A 153 6.97 9.40 -8.16
C ASN A 153 6.66 10.88 -7.89
N LYS A 154 5.56 11.41 -8.45
CA LYS A 154 5.17 12.81 -8.25
C LYS A 154 3.72 12.95 -7.85
N CYS A 155 3.46 13.75 -6.81
CA CYS A 155 2.11 14.16 -6.43
C CYS A 155 1.35 14.76 -7.63
N ALA A 156 0.10 14.36 -7.82
CA ALA A 156 -0.78 14.86 -8.87
C ALA A 156 -1.03 16.36 -8.73
N PHE A 157 -1.18 16.91 -7.52
CA PHE A 157 -1.49 18.34 -7.34
C PHE A 157 -0.24 19.22 -7.30
N THR A 158 0.81 18.79 -6.61
CA THR A 158 1.97 19.66 -6.29
C THR A 158 3.26 19.25 -6.99
N LYS A 159 3.32 18.09 -7.64
CA LYS A 159 4.54 17.51 -8.23
C LYS A 159 5.67 17.20 -7.23
N LEU A 160 5.42 17.28 -5.92
CA LEU A 160 6.34 16.82 -4.88
C LEU A 160 6.79 15.38 -5.14
N SER A 161 8.08 15.11 -4.95
CA SER A 161 8.71 13.83 -5.30
C SER A 161 9.29 13.04 -4.12
N PHE A 162 9.03 13.47 -2.88
CA PHE A 162 9.40 12.71 -1.68
C PHE A 162 8.47 11.51 -1.56
N THR A 163 8.87 10.34 -2.07
CA THR A 163 8.03 9.14 -2.13
C THR A 163 7.47 8.72 -0.77
N SER A 164 8.22 8.92 0.31
CA SER A 164 7.79 8.69 1.70
C SER A 164 6.61 9.57 2.12
N GLY A 165 6.47 10.76 1.53
CA GLY A 165 5.36 11.69 1.76
C GLY A 165 4.22 11.56 0.75
N LEU A 166 4.32 10.67 -0.23
CA LEU A 166 3.26 10.40 -1.21
C LEU A 166 2.37 9.26 -0.74
N GLN A 167 1.09 9.28 -1.09
CA GLN A 167 0.07 8.28 -0.76
C GLN A 167 -0.81 8.01 -1.98
N ALA A 168 -1.29 6.77 -2.07
CA ALA A 168 -2.22 6.34 -3.11
C ALA A 168 -3.64 6.55 -2.61
N ALA A 169 -4.29 7.61 -3.09
CA ALA A 169 -5.68 7.92 -2.77
C ALA A 169 -6.59 7.17 -3.74
N HIS A 170 -7.56 6.43 -3.21
CA HIS A 170 -8.65 5.89 -4.02
C HIS A 170 -9.67 7.00 -4.28
N ILE A 171 -10.14 7.13 -5.53
CA ILE A 171 -11.19 8.10 -5.87
C ILE A 171 -12.52 7.62 -5.29
N ILE A 172 -12.90 6.37 -5.57
CA ILE A 172 -13.96 5.68 -4.83
C ILE A 172 -13.30 4.95 -3.66
N PRO A 173 -13.63 5.27 -2.39
CA PRO A 173 -13.03 4.61 -1.25
C PRO A 173 -13.11 3.08 -1.31
N TRP A 174 -12.09 2.40 -0.77
CA TRP A 174 -11.99 0.94 -0.78
C TRP A 174 -13.27 0.23 -0.28
N SER A 175 -13.90 0.78 0.75
CA SER A 175 -15.13 0.24 1.38
C SER A 175 -16.37 0.32 0.47
N LYS A 176 -16.33 1.18 -0.56
CA LYS A 176 -17.39 1.38 -1.55
C LYS A 176 -17.04 0.83 -2.93
N SER A 177 -15.78 0.41 -3.13
CA SER A 177 -15.29 -0.16 -4.38
C SER A 177 -15.61 -1.66 -4.50
N SER A 178 -15.98 -2.08 -5.70
CA SER A 178 -15.97 -3.49 -6.14
C SER A 178 -14.54 -4.05 -6.23
N LYS A 179 -14.41 -5.35 -6.47
CA LYS A 179 -13.08 -6.01 -6.59
C LYS A 179 -12.24 -5.43 -7.73
N ALA A 180 -12.83 -5.21 -8.90
CA ALA A 180 -12.17 -4.57 -10.03
C ALA A 180 -11.69 -3.15 -9.69
N GLU A 181 -12.53 -2.37 -9.01
CA GLU A 181 -12.25 -0.96 -8.71
C GLU A 181 -11.17 -0.77 -7.65
N ARG A 182 -10.97 -1.74 -6.75
CA ARG A 182 -9.95 -1.67 -5.69
C ARG A 182 -8.52 -1.65 -6.24
N MET A 183 -8.30 -2.27 -7.39
CA MET A 183 -6.98 -2.42 -8.02
C MET A 183 -6.84 -1.67 -9.34
N ASP A 184 -7.93 -1.17 -9.92
CA ASP A 184 -7.88 -0.34 -11.13
C ASP A 184 -7.16 0.98 -10.82
N ILE A 185 -5.95 1.16 -11.37
CA ILE A 185 -5.13 2.37 -11.15
C ILE A 185 -5.83 3.67 -11.56
N ARG A 186 -6.85 3.59 -12.42
CA ARG A 186 -7.65 4.74 -12.82
C ARG A 186 -8.66 5.16 -11.74
N ASN A 187 -8.93 4.30 -10.76
CA ASN A 187 -9.61 4.66 -9.51
C ASN A 187 -8.62 5.25 -8.48
N GLY A 188 -7.45 5.70 -8.93
CA GLY A 188 -6.35 6.12 -8.08
C GLY A 188 -5.75 7.45 -8.46
N ILE A 189 -5.35 8.22 -7.45
CA ILE A 189 -4.58 9.45 -7.61
C ILE A 189 -3.42 9.41 -6.62
N LEU A 190 -2.20 9.68 -7.09
CA LEU A 190 -1.03 9.79 -6.21
C LEU A 190 -0.97 11.20 -5.62
N LEU A 191 -1.19 11.34 -4.32
CA LEU A 191 -1.23 12.63 -3.61
C LEU A 191 -0.12 12.70 -2.57
N ASN A 192 0.22 13.88 -2.07
CA ASN A 192 0.95 13.98 -0.81
C ASN A 192 0.01 13.68 0.37
N SER A 193 0.56 13.36 1.54
CA SER A 193 -0.23 12.96 2.72
C SER A 193 -1.26 13.99 3.16
N PHE A 194 -0.96 15.28 3.05
CA PHE A 194 -1.90 16.35 3.41
C PHE A 194 -3.09 16.39 2.45
N HIS A 195 -2.83 16.39 1.13
CA HIS A 195 -3.89 16.37 0.13
C HIS A 195 -4.70 15.08 0.12
N HIS A 196 -4.08 13.93 0.41
CA HIS A 196 -4.84 12.69 0.57
C HIS A 196 -5.86 12.81 1.72
N SER A 197 -5.43 13.35 2.87
CA SER A 197 -6.32 13.59 4.01
C SER A 197 -7.49 14.52 3.69
N LEU A 198 -7.23 15.63 2.96
CA LEU A 198 -8.28 16.56 2.53
C LEU A 198 -9.23 15.93 1.49
N PHE A 199 -8.71 15.08 0.61
CA PHE A 199 -9.48 14.39 -0.42
C PHE A 199 -10.45 13.39 0.20
N ASP A 200 -9.97 12.55 1.14
CA ASP A 200 -10.79 11.59 1.87
C ASP A 200 -11.89 12.25 2.72
N GLN A 201 -11.64 13.47 3.20
CA GLN A 201 -12.61 14.29 3.94
C GLN A 201 -13.60 15.03 3.03
N GLY A 202 -13.46 14.93 1.71
CA GLY A 202 -14.30 15.64 0.76
C GLY A 202 -14.07 17.15 0.71
N MET A 203 -12.95 17.66 1.24
CA MET A 203 -12.60 19.08 1.20
C MET A 203 -11.99 19.48 -0.15
N ILE A 204 -11.40 18.51 -0.86
CA ILE A 204 -10.92 18.70 -2.22
C ILE A 204 -11.39 17.58 -3.14
N THR A 205 -11.52 17.87 -4.42
CA THR A 205 -11.81 16.87 -5.46
C THR A 205 -11.09 17.22 -6.77
N ILE A 206 -11.39 16.47 -7.83
CA ILE A 206 -11.01 16.81 -9.21
C ILE A 206 -12.25 16.90 -10.10
N THR A 207 -12.20 17.76 -11.10
CA THR A 207 -13.23 17.83 -12.16
C THR A 207 -12.98 16.78 -13.25
N ASN A 208 -13.97 16.58 -14.14
CA ASN A 208 -13.82 15.71 -15.32
C ASN A 208 -12.83 16.25 -16.37
N ASP A 209 -12.50 17.55 -16.33
CA ASP A 209 -11.40 18.17 -17.09
C ASP A 209 -10.08 18.24 -16.28
N TYR A 210 -9.98 17.47 -15.19
CA TYR A 210 -8.77 17.24 -14.40
C TYR A 210 -8.18 18.49 -13.74
N LYS A 211 -9.04 19.36 -13.23
CA LYS A 211 -8.66 20.48 -12.35
C LYS A 211 -8.94 20.13 -10.90
N MET A 212 -8.06 20.56 -10.00
CA MET A 212 -8.29 20.41 -8.56
C MET A 212 -9.32 21.44 -8.09
N VAL A 213 -10.27 21.01 -7.27
CA VAL A 213 -11.29 21.88 -6.68
C VAL A 213 -11.18 21.80 -5.17
N PHE A 214 -11.31 22.95 -4.51
CA PHE A 214 -11.39 23.13 -3.07
C PHE A 214 -12.77 23.71 -2.75
N TYR A 215 -13.41 23.26 -1.67
CA TYR A 215 -14.83 23.53 -1.39
C TYR A 215 -15.11 25.01 -1.05
N ASP A 216 -14.16 25.69 -0.40
CA ASP A 216 -14.28 27.11 0.00
C ASP A 216 -13.22 27.99 -0.67
N PRO A 217 -13.24 28.16 -2.00
CA PRO A 217 -12.19 28.89 -2.71
C PRO A 217 -12.16 30.39 -2.39
N GLU A 218 -13.31 30.96 -2.01
CA GLU A 218 -13.46 32.37 -1.65
C GLU A 218 -13.22 32.63 -0.16
N MET A 219 -12.88 31.60 0.61
CA MET A 219 -12.52 31.67 2.03
C MET A 219 -13.61 32.32 2.90
N GLN A 220 -14.87 31.96 2.65
CA GLN A 220 -16.03 32.52 3.35
C GLN A 220 -16.40 31.74 4.61
N GLU A 221 -16.07 30.46 4.67
CA GLU A 221 -16.44 29.57 5.78
C GLU A 221 -15.33 29.45 6.83
N GLY A 222 -14.05 29.53 6.41
CA GLY A 222 -12.89 29.31 7.26
C GLY A 222 -11.93 30.49 7.39
N SER A 223 -11.15 30.49 8.47
CA SER A 223 -9.95 31.32 8.59
C SER A 223 -8.73 30.49 8.18
N TYR A 224 -8.13 30.85 7.05
CA TYR A 224 -7.01 30.10 6.45
C TYR A 224 -5.70 30.87 6.59
N SER A 225 -4.66 30.15 7.01
CA SER A 225 -3.30 30.68 7.05
C SER A 225 -2.72 30.86 5.65
N GLU A 226 -1.60 31.58 5.55
CA GLU A 226 -0.86 31.70 4.29
C GLU A 226 -0.37 30.34 3.75
N TYR A 227 -0.13 29.37 4.64
CA TYR A 227 0.26 28.02 4.24
C TYR A 227 -0.91 27.21 3.68
N ASP A 228 -2.11 27.36 4.24
CA ASP A 228 -3.32 26.71 3.69
C ASP A 228 -3.59 27.20 2.27
N LYS A 229 -3.42 28.52 2.06
CA LYS A 229 -3.52 29.14 0.74
C LYS A 229 -2.48 28.57 -0.22
N LEU A 230 -1.21 28.58 0.19
CA LEU A 230 -0.10 28.10 -0.63
C LEU A 230 -0.24 26.61 -1.01
N LEU A 231 -0.61 25.77 -0.05
CA LEU A 231 -0.64 24.32 -0.22
C LEU A 231 -1.89 23.85 -0.98
N THR A 232 -3.04 24.50 -0.78
CA THR A 232 -4.33 23.97 -1.26
C THR A 232 -5.13 25.00 -2.04
N ILE A 233 -5.47 26.16 -1.46
CA ILE A 233 -6.46 27.08 -2.04
C ILE A 233 -5.96 27.65 -3.37
N ASN A 234 -4.68 28.00 -3.47
CA ASN A 234 -4.06 28.51 -4.71
C ASN A 234 -4.01 27.47 -5.85
N LEU A 235 -4.29 26.19 -5.54
CA LEU A 235 -4.40 25.12 -6.52
C LEU A 235 -5.83 24.96 -7.07
N HIS A 236 -6.81 25.69 -6.52
CA HIS A 236 -8.18 25.71 -7.04
C HIS A 236 -8.19 26.05 -8.54
N LEU A 237 -8.86 25.19 -9.31
CA LEU A 237 -8.95 25.19 -10.77
C LEU A 237 -7.63 25.05 -11.54
N LYS A 238 -6.53 24.69 -10.87
CA LYS A 238 -5.29 24.34 -11.56
C LYS A 238 -5.37 22.92 -12.10
N GLU A 239 -4.84 22.74 -13.31
CA GLU A 239 -4.68 21.41 -13.91
C GLU A 239 -3.76 20.54 -13.06
N ILE A 240 -4.18 19.30 -12.84
CA ILE A 240 -3.38 18.33 -12.10
C ILE A 240 -2.32 17.70 -13.02
N ASN A 241 -1.21 17.27 -12.43
CA ASN A 241 -0.22 16.44 -13.09
C ASN A 241 -0.80 15.03 -13.32
N LEU A 242 -1.22 14.78 -14.56
CA LEU A 242 -1.72 13.49 -15.00
C LEU A 242 -0.58 12.52 -15.38
N PRO A 243 -0.84 11.20 -15.37
CA PRO A 243 0.05 10.21 -15.97
C PRO A 243 0.34 10.52 -17.43
N LYS A 244 1.53 10.15 -17.91
CA LYS A 244 1.93 10.38 -19.31
C LYS A 244 1.01 9.64 -20.30
N ASN A 245 0.54 8.45 -19.93
CA ASN A 245 -0.39 7.67 -20.73
C ASN A 245 -1.83 8.03 -20.37
N LYS A 246 -2.64 8.40 -21.37
CA LYS A 246 -4.06 8.75 -21.20
C LYS A 246 -4.91 7.60 -20.69
N GLU A 247 -4.55 6.36 -21.05
CA GLU A 247 -5.24 5.16 -20.58
C GLU A 247 -5.14 4.96 -19.07
N HIS A 248 -4.21 5.66 -18.39
CA HIS A 248 -4.03 5.57 -16.94
C HIS A 248 -4.69 6.75 -16.21
N TRP A 249 -5.39 7.64 -16.92
CA TRP A 249 -6.02 8.79 -16.30
C TRP A 249 -7.20 8.37 -15.43
N PRO A 250 -7.51 9.14 -14.37
CA PRO A 250 -8.72 8.95 -13.62
C PRO A 250 -9.95 8.88 -14.52
N LEU A 251 -10.76 7.83 -14.38
CA LEU A 251 -11.97 7.68 -15.19
C LEU A 251 -13.09 8.56 -14.66
N ALA A 252 -13.84 9.18 -15.57
CA ALA A 252 -14.99 10.03 -15.25
C ALA A 252 -16.02 9.31 -14.34
N LYS A 253 -16.23 8.00 -14.53
CA LYS A 253 -17.15 7.22 -13.67
C LYS A 253 -16.73 7.22 -12.20
N TYR A 254 -15.42 7.19 -11.91
CA TYR A 254 -14.90 7.21 -10.54
C TYR A 254 -15.00 8.61 -9.95
N ILE A 255 -14.63 9.63 -10.74
CA ILE A 255 -14.74 11.05 -10.37
C ILE A 255 -16.18 11.41 -10.02
N ASN A 256 -17.13 11.10 -10.91
CA ASN A 256 -18.54 11.38 -10.70
C ASN A 256 -19.07 10.64 -9.46
N LYS A 257 -18.61 9.41 -9.20
CA LYS A 257 -19.02 8.68 -8.00
C LYS A 257 -18.48 9.32 -6.71
N HIS A 258 -17.24 9.81 -6.73
CA HIS A 258 -16.71 10.60 -5.62
C HIS A 258 -17.53 11.88 -5.41
N HIS A 259 -17.93 12.58 -6.48
CA HIS A 259 -18.77 13.77 -6.37
C HIS A 259 -20.12 13.47 -5.72
N GLU A 260 -20.76 12.36 -6.08
CA GLU A 260 -21.99 11.90 -5.42
C GLU A 260 -21.78 11.59 -3.93
N LEU A 261 -20.68 10.90 -3.58
CA LEU A 261 -20.39 10.48 -2.21
C LEU A 261 -20.12 11.64 -1.25
N HIS A 262 -19.60 12.76 -1.78
CA HIS A 262 -19.20 13.94 -1.02
C HIS A 262 -20.00 15.19 -1.42
N GLU A 263 -21.15 15.03 -2.09
CA GLU A 263 -22.11 16.10 -2.39
C GLU A 263 -21.53 17.31 -3.17
N TRP A 264 -20.55 17.06 -4.06
CA TRP A 264 -19.82 18.12 -4.78
C TRP A 264 -20.62 18.89 -5.83
N ASN A 265 -21.84 18.46 -6.18
CA ASN A 265 -22.59 19.03 -7.31
C ASN A 265 -22.82 20.54 -7.20
N GLU A 266 -22.90 21.08 -5.98
CA GLU A 266 -23.12 22.51 -5.72
C GLU A 266 -21.81 23.33 -5.72
N TYR A 267 -20.67 22.66 -5.57
CA TYR A 267 -19.34 23.27 -5.45
C TYR A 267 -18.52 23.21 -6.74
N LEU A 268 -18.96 22.40 -7.72
CA LEU A 268 -18.27 22.29 -8.99
C LEU A 268 -18.49 23.58 -9.82
N PRO A 269 -17.44 24.10 -10.47
CA PRO A 269 -17.59 25.19 -11.43
C PRO A 269 -18.62 24.79 -12.48
N ASN A 270 -19.53 25.72 -12.82
CA ASN A 270 -20.62 25.50 -13.77
C ASN A 270 -20.18 24.65 -14.98
N LYS A 271 -20.96 23.58 -15.25
CA LYS A 271 -20.86 22.69 -16.41
C LYS A 271 -20.84 23.45 -17.73
#